data_AF-A0A398B457-F1
#
_entry.id   AF-A0A398B457-F1
#
_cell.length_a   1.000
_cell.length_b   1.000
_cell.length_c   1.000
_cell.angle_alpha   90.00
_cell.angle_beta   90.00
_cell.angle_gamma   90.00
#
_symmetry.space_group_name_H-M   'P 1'
#
loop_
_entity.id
_entity.type
_entity.pdbx_description
1 polymer ?
#
loop_
_entity_poly.entity_id
_entity_poly.type
_entity_poly.pdbx_seq_one_letter_code
_entity_poly.pdbx_strand_id
1 'polypeptide(L)'
;MKAKSLVLGIIAGGTAAAVATLLTAPASGKETRQKLSANKDEVMKQLSDVKDSLLEMKQSISTLSKEGKTSLETFLHDVKLSVYEWKLNTDSNKAELQKDIKEIEQTIQDLESELAPPAKQ
;
A
#
# COMPACT_ATOMS: atom_id res chain seq x y z
N MET A 1 -3.00 -16.34 10.77
CA MET A 1 -4.21 -15.48 10.77
C MET A 1 -4.34 -14.61 9.50
N LYS A 2 -3.29 -13.91 9.04
CA LYS A 2 -3.39 -12.90 7.95
C LYS A 2 -3.81 -13.42 6.56
N ALA A 3 -3.31 -14.58 6.12
CA ALA A 3 -3.65 -15.13 4.79
C ALA A 3 -5.15 -15.43 4.62
N LYS A 4 -5.82 -15.93 5.67
CA LYS A 4 -7.26 -16.21 5.63
C LYS A 4 -8.09 -14.93 5.48
N SER A 5 -7.69 -13.84 6.16
CA SER A 5 -8.35 -12.53 6.05
C SER A 5 -8.16 -11.90 4.66
N LEU A 6 -6.95 -12.02 4.07
CA LEU A 6 -6.70 -11.56 2.70
C LEU A 6 -7.54 -12.30 1.67
N VAL A 7 -7.64 -13.63 1.76
CA VAL A 7 -8.47 -14.43 0.85
C VAL A 7 -9.94 -14.03 0.96
N LEU A 8 -10.45 -13.83 2.18
CA LEU A 8 -11.82 -13.33 2.39
C LEU A 8 -12.04 -11.93 1.79
N GLY A 9 -11.05 -11.05 1.91
CA GLY A 9 -11.08 -9.72 1.28
C GLY A 9 -11.13 -9.79 -0.25
N ILE A 10 -10.33 -10.66 -0.86
CA ILE A 10 -10.34 -10.90 -2.31
C ILE A 10 -11.68 -11.47 -2.76
N ILE A 11 -12.24 -12.44 -2.02
CA ILE A 11 -13.54 -13.02 -2.36
C ILE A 11 -14.62 -11.95 -2.28
N ALA A 12 -14.73 -11.25 -1.15
CA ALA A 12 -15.75 -10.23 -0.95
C ALA A 12 -15.64 -9.10 -1.99
N GLY A 13 -14.43 -8.58 -2.20
CA GLY A 13 -14.17 -7.54 -3.20
C GLY A 13 -14.41 -8.02 -4.64
N GLY A 14 -13.98 -9.25 -4.96
CA GLY A 14 -14.21 -9.86 -6.27
C GLY A 14 -15.69 -10.06 -6.57
N THR A 15 -16.48 -10.53 -5.60
CA THR A 15 -17.94 -10.64 -5.76
C THR A 15 -18.61 -9.29 -5.92
N ALA A 16 -18.23 -8.28 -5.12
CA ALA A 16 -18.80 -6.94 -5.23
C ALA A 16 -18.46 -6.31 -6.60
N ALA A 17 -17.22 -6.45 -7.06
CA ALA A 17 -16.78 -5.95 -8.37
C ALA A 17 -17.48 -6.69 -9.52
N ALA A 18 -17.64 -8.01 -9.44
CA ALA A 18 -18.37 -8.78 -10.44
C ALA A 18 -19.84 -8.34 -10.55
N VAL A 19 -20.51 -8.11 -9.42
CA VAL A 19 -21.90 -7.61 -9.41
C VAL A 19 -21.97 -6.19 -9.98
N ALA A 20 -21.09 -5.29 -9.54
CA ALA A 20 -21.05 -3.91 -10.03
C ALA A 20 -20.77 -3.84 -11.53
N THR A 21 -19.80 -4.63 -12.03
CA THR A 21 -19.49 -4.70 -13.46
C THR A 21 -20.66 -5.25 -14.27
N LEU A 22 -21.35 -6.28 -13.79
CA LEU A 22 -22.54 -6.80 -14.46
C LEU A 22 -23.71 -5.80 -14.46
N LEU A 23 -23.93 -5.06 -13.38
CA LEU A 23 -24.97 -4.03 -13.28
C LEU A 23 -24.68 -2.81 -14.17
N THR A 24 -23.40 -2.44 -14.30
CA THR A 24 -22.98 -1.26 -15.07
C THR A 24 -22.60 -1.59 -16.52
N ALA A 25 -22.64 -2.86 -16.92
CA ALA A 25 -22.28 -3.28 -18.26
C ALA A 25 -23.26 -2.67 -19.28
N PRO A 26 -22.77 -1.88 -20.26
CA PRO A 26 -23.63 -1.17 -21.21
C PRO A 26 -24.25 -2.07 -22.29
N ALA A 27 -23.78 -3.32 -22.43
CA ALA A 27 -24.18 -4.25 -23.49
C ALA A 27 -25.01 -5.42 -22.95
N SER A 28 -25.96 -5.89 -23.76
CA SER A 28 -26.78 -7.05 -23.41
C SER A 28 -25.94 -8.33 -23.29
N GLY A 29 -26.34 -9.28 -22.43
CA GLY A 29 -25.60 -10.52 -22.25
C GLY A 29 -25.38 -11.34 -23.54
N LYS A 30 -26.30 -11.25 -24.50
CA LYS A 30 -26.17 -11.87 -25.83
C LYS A 30 -25.03 -11.23 -26.64
N GLU A 31 -24.99 -9.90 -26.64
CA GLU A 31 -23.96 -9.12 -27.33
C GLU A 31 -22.58 -9.32 -26.68
N THR A 32 -22.52 -9.31 -25.35
CA THR A 32 -21.28 -9.58 -24.60
C THR A 32 -20.71 -10.96 -24.92
N ARG A 33 -21.56 -12.00 -24.98
CA ARG A 33 -21.12 -13.34 -25.39
C ARG A 33 -20.64 -13.38 -26.84
N GLN A 34 -21.34 -12.73 -27.77
CA GLN A 34 -20.90 -12.64 -29.17
C GLN A 34 -19.55 -11.92 -29.30
N LYS A 35 -19.40 -10.77 -28.64
CA LYS A 35 -18.14 -10.00 -28.62
C LYS A 35 -17.01 -10.80 -28.00
N LEU A 36 -17.26 -11.50 -26.90
CA LEU A 36 -16.25 -12.33 -26.24
C LEU A 36 -15.84 -13.52 -27.12
N SER A 37 -16.77 -14.18 -27.79
CA SER A 37 -16.46 -15.28 -28.71
C SER A 37 -15.69 -14.78 -29.95
N ALA A 38 -16.02 -13.60 -30.46
CA ALA A 38 -15.36 -13.01 -31.62
C ALA A 38 -13.97 -12.44 -31.31
N ASN A 39 -13.73 -11.97 -30.08
CA ASN A 39 -12.50 -11.30 -29.67
C ASN A 39 -11.73 -12.07 -28.58
N LYS A 40 -11.97 -13.38 -28.46
CA LYS A 40 -11.41 -14.19 -27.37
C LYS A 40 -9.89 -14.09 -27.29
N ASP A 41 -9.22 -14.16 -28.43
CA ASP A 41 -7.75 -14.14 -28.49
C ASP A 41 -7.19 -12.76 -28.11
N GLU A 42 -7.85 -11.68 -28.55
CA GLU A 42 -7.50 -10.31 -28.18
C GLU A 42 -7.71 -10.09 -26.66
N VAL A 43 -8.83 -10.56 -26.11
CA VAL A 43 -9.10 -10.50 -24.67
C VAL A 43 -8.05 -11.28 -23.88
N MET A 44 -7.63 -12.46 -24.36
CA MET A 44 -6.58 -13.24 -23.69
C MET A 44 -5.22 -12.56 -23.76
N LYS A 45 -4.90 -11.92 -24.88
CA LYS A 45 -3.67 -11.13 -25.03
C LYS A 45 -3.67 -9.96 -24.04
N GLN A 46 -4.74 -9.17 -24.00
CA GLN A 46 -4.87 -8.05 -23.07
C GLN A 46 -4.78 -8.49 -21.60
N LEU A 47 -5.37 -9.63 -21.25
CA LEU A 47 -5.23 -10.22 -19.92
C LEU A 47 -3.79 -10.64 -19.61
N SER A 48 -3.05 -11.15 -20.60
CA SER A 48 -1.62 -11.45 -20.45
C SER A 48 -0.82 -10.17 -20.19
N ASP A 49 -1.07 -9.13 -20.98
CA ASP A 49 -0.35 -7.84 -20.84
C ASP A 49 -0.61 -7.20 -19.47
N VAL A 50 -1.85 -7.24 -18.98
CA VAL A 50 -2.21 -6.78 -17.64
C VAL A 50 -1.51 -7.61 -16.57
N LYS A 51 -1.47 -8.94 -16.73
CA LYS A 51 -0.77 -9.83 -15.79
C LYS A 51 0.72 -9.48 -15.72
N ASP A 52 1.36 -9.28 -16.86
CA ASP A 52 2.80 -8.96 -16.92
C ASP A 52 3.07 -7.57 -16.28
N SER A 53 2.22 -6.58 -16.56
CA SER A 53 2.28 -5.25 -15.93
C SER A 53 2.12 -5.32 -14.41
N LEU A 54 1.21 -6.18 -13.91
CA LEU A 54 1.03 -6.39 -12.48
C LEU A 54 2.22 -7.10 -11.83
N LEU A 55 2.87 -8.03 -12.53
CA LEU A 55 4.09 -8.69 -12.05
C LEU A 55 5.25 -7.69 -11.96
N GLU A 56 5.41 -6.84 -12.96
CA GLU A 56 6.41 -5.76 -12.94
C GLU A 56 6.14 -4.77 -11.80
N MET A 57 4.90 -4.30 -11.66
CA MET A 57 4.51 -3.41 -10.57
C MET A 57 4.77 -4.03 -9.19
N LYS A 58 4.45 -5.33 -9.01
CA LYS A 58 4.75 -6.05 -7.76
C LYS A 58 6.25 -6.08 -7.48
N GLN A 59 7.07 -6.29 -8.52
CA GLN A 59 8.52 -6.29 -8.37
C GLN A 59 9.03 -4.90 -7.96
N SER A 60 8.55 -3.85 -8.63
CA SER A 60 8.88 -2.46 -8.30
C SER A 60 8.47 -2.08 -6.88
N ILE A 61 7.28 -2.47 -6.42
CA ILE A 61 6.84 -2.25 -5.04
C ILE A 61 7.69 -3.05 -4.05
N SER A 62 8.07 -4.28 -4.37
CA SER A 62 8.95 -5.09 -3.52
C SER A 62 10.34 -4.48 -3.39
N THR A 63 10.90 -3.97 -4.50
CA THR A 63 12.19 -3.27 -4.50
C THR A 63 12.10 -1.96 -3.74
N LEU A 64 11.09 -1.13 -4.01
CA LEU A 64 10.85 0.13 -3.30
C LEU A 64 10.61 -0.10 -1.81
N SER A 65 9.87 -1.12 -1.42
CA SER A 65 9.65 -1.44 0.00
C SER A 65 10.95 -1.88 0.67
N LYS A 66 11.85 -2.56 -0.04
CA LYS A 66 13.11 -3.05 0.50
C LYS A 66 14.18 -1.95 0.58
N GLU A 67 14.32 -1.17 -0.49
CA GLU A 67 15.22 -0.01 -0.54
C GLU A 67 14.70 1.11 0.34
N GLY A 68 13.42 1.45 0.26
CA GLY A 68 12.78 2.44 1.11
C GLY A 68 12.87 2.10 2.60
N LYS A 69 12.73 0.82 2.99
CA LYS A 69 12.96 0.41 4.38
C LYS A 69 14.42 0.59 4.80
N THR A 70 15.36 0.22 3.94
CA THR A 70 16.81 0.40 4.21
C THR A 70 17.17 1.88 4.31
N SER A 71 16.72 2.71 3.37
CA SER A 71 16.95 4.16 3.35
C SER A 71 16.27 4.86 4.53
N LEU A 72 15.07 4.42 4.92
CA LEU A 72 14.38 4.95 6.10
C LEU A 72 15.08 4.54 7.39
N GLU A 73 15.55 3.30 7.52
CA GLU A 73 16.32 2.86 8.69
C GLU A 73 17.64 3.63 8.82
N THR A 74 18.37 3.84 7.72
CA THR A 74 19.60 4.66 7.70
C THR A 74 19.29 6.11 8.06
N PHE A 75 18.26 6.71 7.46
CA PHE A 75 17.86 8.08 7.79
C PHE A 75 17.45 8.23 9.25
N LEU A 76 16.66 7.30 9.79
CA LEU A 76 16.27 7.29 11.21
C LEU A 76 17.49 7.12 12.13
N HIS A 77 18.48 6.33 11.71
CA HIS A 77 19.74 6.19 12.42
C HIS A 77 20.53 7.50 12.44
N ASP A 78 20.67 8.16 11.29
CA ASP A 78 21.41 9.43 11.17
C ASP A 78 20.72 10.58 11.91
N VAL A 79 19.38 10.61 11.89
CA VAL A 79 18.57 11.53 12.70
C VAL A 79 18.77 11.27 14.19
N LYS A 80 18.71 10.01 14.64
CA LYS A 80 18.98 9.67 16.05
C LYS A 80 20.38 10.11 16.47
N LEU A 81 21.38 9.91 15.61
CA LEU A 81 22.76 10.26 15.88
C LEU A 81 22.93 11.78 15.97
N SER A 82 22.33 12.53 15.04
CA SER A 82 22.29 14.00 15.08
C SER A 82 21.58 14.53 16.33
N VAL A 83 20.45 13.93 16.72
CA VAL A 83 19.73 14.30 17.96
C VAL A 83 20.57 13.97 19.20
N TYR A 84 21.30 12.86 19.20
CA TYR A 84 22.19 12.49 20.30
C TYR A 84 23.38 13.44 20.42
N GLU A 85 24.07 13.75 19.33
CA GLU A 85 25.17 14.71 19.30
C GLU A 85 24.70 16.11 19.68
N TRP A 86 23.55 16.51 19.18
CA TRP A 86 22.95 17.79 19.52
C TRP A 86 22.56 17.87 21.01
N LYS A 87 22.01 16.80 21.59
CA LYS A 87 21.73 16.68 23.03
C LYS A 87 23.00 16.70 23.88
N LEU A 88 24.08 16.07 23.41
CA LEU A 88 25.38 16.08 24.08
C LEU A 88 26.00 17.49 24.10
N ASN A 89 25.82 18.24 23.00
CA ASN A 89 26.32 19.60 22.86
C ASN A 89 25.40 20.67 23.51
N THR A 90 24.16 20.33 23.86
CA THR A 90 23.12 21.25 24.38
C THR A 90 22.69 20.89 25.81
N ASP A 91 23.65 20.59 26.69
CA ASP A 91 23.38 20.24 28.11
C ASP A 91 22.69 21.38 28.92
N SER A 92 22.55 22.58 28.35
CA SER A 92 21.89 23.74 28.97
C SER A 92 20.37 23.86 28.73
N ASN A 93 19.77 23.29 27.66
CA ASN A 93 18.37 23.54 27.26
C ASN A 93 17.44 22.29 27.21
N LYS A 94 17.82 21.21 27.91
CA LYS A 94 17.15 19.88 27.91
C LYS A 94 15.61 19.82 27.94
N ALA A 95 14.94 20.77 28.60
CA ALA A 95 13.50 20.70 28.84
C ALA A 95 12.64 20.93 27.58
N GLU A 96 13.04 21.86 26.72
CA GLU A 96 12.30 22.20 25.48
C GLU A 96 12.37 21.06 24.46
N LEU A 97 13.37 20.20 24.60
CA LEU A 97 13.76 19.21 23.59
C LEU A 97 13.20 17.84 23.86
N GLN A 98 13.00 17.55 25.13
CA GLN A 98 12.12 16.46 25.51
C GLN A 98 10.68 16.73 25.06
N LYS A 99 10.26 17.99 24.94
CA LYS A 99 8.93 18.33 24.41
C LYS A 99 8.88 18.09 22.90
N ASP A 100 9.85 18.60 22.15
CA ASP A 100 9.87 18.47 20.68
C ASP A 100 10.02 17.01 20.22
N ILE A 101 10.86 16.21 20.89
CA ILE A 101 10.97 14.76 20.61
C ILE A 101 9.64 14.05 20.84
N LYS A 102 8.90 14.45 21.88
CA LYS A 102 7.62 13.84 22.21
C LYS A 102 6.52 14.20 21.20
N GLU A 103 6.55 15.42 20.66
CA GLU A 103 5.68 15.83 19.54
C GLU A 103 6.01 15.06 18.25
N ILE A 104 7.29 14.80 17.97
CA ILE A 104 7.70 13.99 16.82
C ILE A 104 7.24 12.54 16.99
N GLU A 105 7.42 11.94 18.18
CA GLU A 105 6.92 10.59 18.47
C GLU A 105 5.39 10.51 18.29
N GLN A 106 4.66 11.51 18.78
CA GLN A 106 3.21 11.60 18.62
C GLN A 106 2.81 11.67 17.14
N THR A 107 3.50 12.49 16.36
CA THR A 107 3.25 12.64 14.93
C THR A 107 3.53 11.35 14.16
N ILE A 108 4.58 10.61 14.53
CA ILE A 108 4.88 9.30 13.95
C ILE A 108 3.79 8.28 14.32
N GLN A 109 3.30 8.29 15.56
CA GLN A 109 2.21 7.41 16.00
C GLN A 109 0.88 7.70 15.30
N ASP A 110 0.60 8.98 15.06
CA ASP A 110 -0.59 9.42 14.34
C ASP A 110 -0.50 9.03 12.86
N LEU A 111 0.68 9.19 12.25
CA LEU A 111 0.94 8.72 10.89
C LEU A 111 0.85 7.19 10.77
N GLU A 112 1.36 6.44 11.75
CA GLU A 112 1.20 4.98 11.79
C GLU A 112 -0.26 4.56 11.96
N SER A 113 -1.06 5.34 12.69
CA SER A 113 -2.48 5.11 12.91
C SER A 113 -3.34 5.47 11.69
N GLU A 114 -2.98 6.53 10.96
CA GLU A 114 -3.61 6.90 9.69
C GLU A 114 -3.22 5.97 8.54
N LEU A 115 -2.00 5.44 8.55
CA LEU A 115 -1.52 4.46 7.57
C LEU A 115 -1.94 3.02 7.93
N ALA A 116 -2.45 2.76 9.14
CA ALA A 116 -3.03 1.48 9.52
C ALA A 116 -4.43 1.33 8.89
N PRO A 117 -4.73 0.20 8.21
CA PRO A 117 -6.03 0.01 7.58
C PRO A 117 -7.14 -0.08 8.64
N PRO A 118 -8.35 0.45 8.37
CA PRO A 118 -9.43 0.54 9.36
C PRO A 118 -9.78 -0.84 9.93
N ALA A 119 -9.80 -0.92 11.26
CA ALA A 119 -10.33 -2.06 11.99
C ALA A 119 -11.80 -2.26 11.60
N LYS A 120 -12.11 -3.41 10.99
CA LYS A 120 -13.47 -3.83 10.71
C LYS A 120 -14.19 -4.08 12.04
N GLN A 121 -15.14 -3.21 12.40
CA GLN A 121 -16.25 -3.54 13.30
C GLN A 121 -17.30 -4.35 12.55
#